data_AF-A0A924JIA9-F1
#
_entry.id   AF-A0A924JIA9-F1
#
_cell.length_a   1.000
_cell.length_b   1.000
_cell.length_c   1.000
_cell.angle_alpha   90.00
_cell.angle_beta   90.00
_cell.angle_gamma   90.00
#
_symmetry.space_group_name_H-M   'P 1'
#
loop_
_entity.id
_entity.type
_entity.pdbx_description
1 polymer ?
#
loop_
_entity_poly.entity_id
_entity_poly.type
_entity_poly.pdbx_seq_one_letter_code
_entity_poly.pdbx_strand_id
1 'polypeptide(L)'
;MVTAIDSAAIEAIEIDLFLEALYQVRGADFRGYDRAGLAYRLHGAMRECGVASISGLQDRILRSRPAAEALIRTLSLRSAGLFDDCAGVPSLRAALVPYLRSCPLPKIWIAESTSAEDCLRW
;
A
#
# COMPACT_ATOMS: atom_id res chain seq x y z
N MET A 1 -27.34 13.22 24.12
CA MET A 1 -26.39 14.21 23.58
C MET A 1 -25.48 13.44 22.64
N VAL A 2 -25.69 13.51 21.33
CA VAL A 2 -24.86 12.80 20.35
C VAL A 2 -23.57 13.60 20.23
N THR A 3 -22.46 13.05 20.73
CA THR A 3 -21.12 13.62 20.50
C THR A 3 -20.87 13.67 19.00
N ALA A 4 -20.53 14.85 18.48
CA ALA A 4 -20.09 14.99 17.10
C ALA A 4 -18.86 14.08 16.90
N ILE A 5 -19.03 13.06 16.06
CA ILE A 5 -17.94 12.15 15.72
C ILE A 5 -16.97 12.92 14.83
N ASP A 6 -15.69 12.87 15.16
CA ASP A 6 -14.63 13.51 14.38
C ASP A 6 -14.61 12.98 12.94
N SER A 7 -14.36 13.86 11.97
CA SER A 7 -14.33 13.51 10.55
C SER A 7 -13.26 12.46 10.25
N ALA A 8 -12.11 12.54 10.94
CA ALA A 8 -11.04 11.54 10.79
C ALA A 8 -11.46 10.16 11.32
N ALA A 9 -12.25 10.12 12.41
CA ALA A 9 -12.79 8.88 12.95
C ALA A 9 -13.84 8.26 12.02
N ILE A 10 -14.68 9.09 11.38
CA ILE A 10 -15.63 8.64 10.36
C ILE A 10 -14.88 8.03 9.18
N GLU A 11 -13.86 8.72 8.67
CA GLU A 11 -13.10 8.25 7.51
C GLU A 11 -12.39 6.93 7.79
N ALA A 12 -11.83 6.73 8.98
CA ALA A 12 -11.23 5.46 9.38
C ALA A 12 -12.24 4.31 9.30
N ILE A 13 -13.49 4.54 9.75
CA ILE A 13 -14.58 3.57 9.64
C ILE A 13 -14.94 3.32 8.17
N GLU A 14 -15.04 4.37 7.36
CA GLU A 14 -15.34 4.21 5.93
C GLU A 14 -14.26 3.39 5.22
N ILE A 15 -12.98 3.57 5.56
CA ILE A 15 -11.87 2.78 5.03
C ILE A 15 -12.02 1.30 5.45
N ASP A 16 -12.30 1.01 6.72
CA ASP A 16 -12.53 -0.36 7.19
C ASP A 16 -13.65 -1.06 6.41
N LEU A 17 -14.79 -0.38 6.27
CA LEU A 17 -15.94 -0.90 5.53
C LEU A 17 -15.63 -1.07 4.04
N PHE A 18 -14.88 -0.15 3.46
CA PHE A 18 -14.45 -0.23 2.07
C PHE A 18 -13.56 -1.46 1.83
N LEU A 19 -12.58 -1.70 2.71
CA LEU A 19 -11.67 -2.84 2.61
C LEU A 19 -12.42 -4.18 2.77
N GLU A 20 -13.35 -4.24 3.72
CA GLU A 20 -14.20 -5.42 3.89
C GLU A 20 -15.07 -5.67 2.65
N ALA A 21 -15.70 -4.63 2.11
CA ALA A 21 -16.51 -4.76 0.89
C ALA A 21 -15.67 -5.23 -0.31
N LEU A 22 -14.44 -4.74 -0.44
CA LEU A 22 -13.52 -5.14 -1.50
C LEU A 22 -13.10 -6.60 -1.36
N TYR A 23 -12.81 -7.05 -0.13
CA TYR A 23 -12.53 -8.45 0.17
C TYR A 23 -13.72 -9.35 -0.19
N GLN A 24 -14.93 -8.98 0.20
CA GLN A 24 -16.13 -9.79 -0.06
C GLN A 24 -16.47 -9.90 -1.56
N VAL A 25 -16.35 -8.80 -2.31
CA VAL A 25 -16.78 -8.76 -3.73
C VAL A 25 -15.68 -9.24 -4.68
N ARG A 26 -14.40 -9.08 -4.32
CA ARG A 26 -13.26 -9.31 -5.23
C ARG A 26 -12.18 -10.23 -4.66
N GLY A 27 -12.25 -10.63 -3.40
CA GLY A 27 -11.23 -11.47 -2.74
C GLY A 27 -9.88 -10.76 -2.52
N ALA A 28 -9.80 -9.45 -2.77
CA ALA A 28 -8.58 -8.67 -2.58
C ALA A 28 -8.50 -8.20 -1.12
N ASP A 29 -7.54 -8.73 -0.37
CA ASP A 29 -7.36 -8.42 1.06
C ASP A 29 -6.24 -7.40 1.28
N PHE A 30 -6.62 -6.19 1.68
CA PHE A 30 -5.70 -5.12 2.08
C PHE A 30 -5.83 -4.75 3.56
N ARG A 31 -6.58 -5.53 4.36
CA ARG A 31 -6.87 -5.17 5.77
C ARG A 31 -5.63 -5.15 6.67
N GLY A 32 -4.56 -5.86 6.26
CA GLY A 32 -3.26 -5.87 6.94
C GLY A 32 -2.26 -4.82 6.44
N TYR A 33 -2.62 -3.97 5.47
CA TYR A 33 -1.72 -2.95 4.93
C TYR A 33 -1.66 -1.71 5.83
N ASP A 34 -0.58 -0.94 5.70
CA ASP A 34 -0.44 0.35 6.38
C ASP A 34 -1.60 1.30 6.03
N ARG A 35 -2.27 1.82 7.07
CA ARG A 35 -3.48 2.62 6.92
C ARG A 35 -3.20 4.00 6.33
N ALA A 36 -2.05 4.61 6.66
CA ALA A 36 -1.69 5.91 6.11
C ALA A 36 -1.42 5.83 4.60
N GLY A 37 -0.70 4.79 4.16
CA GLY A 37 -0.45 4.51 2.75
C GLY A 37 -1.73 4.19 1.96
N LEU A 38 -2.64 3.42 2.54
CA LEU A 38 -3.95 3.16 1.93
C LEU A 38 -4.80 4.42 1.81
N ALA A 39 -4.92 5.21 2.88
CA ALA A 39 -5.68 6.46 2.88
C ALA A 39 -5.17 7.41 1.78
N TYR A 40 -3.85 7.60 1.66
CA TYR A 40 -3.24 8.42 0.63
C TYR A 40 -3.67 8.01 -0.79
N ARG A 41 -3.69 6.70 -1.08
CA ARG A 41 -4.09 6.18 -2.39
C ARG A 41 -5.58 6.27 -2.63
N LEU A 42 -6.38 6.00 -1.60
CA LEU A 42 -7.83 6.15 -1.67
C LEU A 42 -8.21 7.61 -1.95
N HIS A 43 -7.56 8.59 -1.31
CA HIS A 43 -7.74 10.01 -1.65
C HIS A 43 -7.31 10.35 -3.08
N GLY A 44 -6.24 9.72 -3.59
CA GLY A 44 -5.86 9.79 -5.00
C GLY A 44 -7.01 9.33 -5.91
N ALA A 45 -7.55 8.14 -5.64
CA ALA A 45 -8.67 7.57 -6.38
C ALA A 45 -9.97 8.39 -6.24
N MET A 46 -10.22 8.99 -5.07
CA MET A 46 -11.35 9.90 -4.86
C MET A 46 -11.28 11.11 -5.78
N ARG A 47 -10.09 11.71 -5.92
CA ARG A 47 -9.86 12.85 -6.84
C ARG A 47 -10.07 12.46 -8.30
N GLU A 48 -9.55 11.30 -8.71
CA GLU A 48 -9.74 10.78 -10.07
C GLU A 48 -11.20 10.47 -10.39
N CYS A 49 -11.95 9.96 -9.40
CA CYS A 49 -13.37 9.63 -9.55
C CYS A 49 -14.31 10.83 -9.34
N GLY A 50 -13.81 11.95 -8.83
CA GLY A 50 -14.60 13.14 -8.51
C GLY A 50 -15.60 12.93 -7.36
N VAL A 51 -15.23 12.15 -6.33
CA VAL A 51 -16.09 11.82 -5.18
C VAL A 51 -15.58 12.46 -3.89
N ALA A 52 -16.51 12.80 -2.98
CA ALA A 52 -16.20 13.56 -1.77
C ALA A 52 -15.91 12.69 -0.52
N SER A 53 -16.21 11.38 -0.55
CA SER A 53 -15.95 10.47 0.57
C SER A 53 -15.55 9.07 0.08
N ILE A 54 -15.03 8.25 1.01
CA ILE A 54 -14.68 6.86 0.75
C ILE A 54 -15.94 6.04 0.46
N SER A 55 -17.06 6.34 1.14
CA SER A 55 -18.35 5.73 0.82
C SER A 55 -18.82 6.03 -0.61
N GLY A 56 -18.57 7.25 -1.11
CA GLY A 56 -18.87 7.62 -2.50
C GLY A 56 -17.97 6.86 -3.50
N LEU A 57 -16.71 6.64 -3.14
CA LEU A 57 -15.79 5.80 -3.91
C LEU A 57 -16.27 4.33 -3.94
N GLN A 58 -16.71 3.81 -2.79
CA GLN A 58 -17.26 2.46 -2.64
C GLN A 58 -18.45 2.22 -3.57
N ASP A 59 -19.41 3.14 -3.61
CA ASP A 59 -20.61 3.04 -4.45
C ASP A 59 -20.24 2.80 -5.93
N ARG A 60 -19.23 3.53 -6.42
CA ARG A 60 -18.77 3.46 -7.80
C ARG A 60 -17.99 2.19 -8.12
N ILE A 61 -17.08 1.78 -7.23
CA ILE A 61 -16.22 0.60 -7.42
C ILE A 61 -17.00 -0.71 -7.31
N LEU A 62 -17.98 -0.79 -6.41
CA LEU A 62 -18.79 -2.01 -6.28
C LEU A 62 -19.63 -2.29 -7.54
N ARG A 63 -20.04 -1.24 -8.27
CA ARG A 63 -20.87 -1.36 -9.48
C ARG A 63 -20.08 -1.43 -10.79
N SER A 64 -18.83 -0.98 -10.81
CA SER A 64 -18.00 -0.97 -12.02
C SER A 64 -16.79 -1.88 -11.88
N ARG A 65 -16.85 -3.05 -12.53
CA ARG A 65 -15.73 -3.99 -12.60
C ARG A 65 -14.41 -3.36 -13.08
N PRO A 66 -14.36 -2.62 -14.21
CA PRO A 66 -13.10 -2.02 -14.67
C PRO A 66 -12.56 -0.96 -13.69
N ALA A 67 -13.43 -0.22 -13.00
CA ALA A 67 -12.99 0.73 -11.98
C ALA A 67 -12.42 0.01 -10.74
N ALA A 68 -13.03 -1.10 -10.32
CA ALA A 68 -12.53 -1.92 -9.22
C ALA A 68 -11.15 -2.51 -9.54
N GLU A 69 -10.97 -3.07 -10.73
CA GLU A 69 -9.69 -3.64 -11.16
C GLU A 69 -8.59 -2.57 -11.26
N ALA A 70 -8.92 -1.36 -11.72
CA ALA A 70 -8.00 -0.23 -11.72
C ALA A 70 -7.60 0.17 -10.30
N LEU A 71 -8.57 0.29 -9.38
CA LEU A 71 -8.27 0.65 -8.00
C LEU A 71 -7.43 -0.43 -7.31
N ILE A 72 -7.75 -1.71 -7.47
CA ILE A 72 -6.97 -2.82 -6.89
C ILE A 72 -5.51 -2.71 -7.32
N ARG A 73 -5.24 -2.42 -8.60
CA ARG A 73 -3.86 -2.16 -9.06
C ARG A 73 -3.22 -1.01 -8.31
N THR A 74 -3.91 0.13 -8.20
CA THR A 74 -3.40 1.30 -7.46
C THR A 74 -3.12 0.98 -5.99
N LEU A 75 -3.99 0.23 -5.32
CA LEU A 75 -3.81 -0.18 -3.92
C LEU A 75 -2.69 -1.21 -3.75
N SER A 76 -2.43 -2.06 -4.74
CA SER A 76 -1.38 -3.08 -4.70
C SER A 76 0.03 -2.54 -4.95
N LEU A 77 0.19 -1.37 -5.58
CA LEU A 77 1.51 -0.74 -5.72
C LEU A 77 2.10 -0.55 -4.33
N ARG A 78 3.37 -0.86 -4.05
CA ARG A 78 4.01 -0.29 -2.85
C ARG A 78 4.46 1.13 -3.17
N SER A 79 4.46 2.02 -2.18
CA SER A 79 5.35 3.17 -2.25
C SER A 79 6.73 2.56 -2.14
N ALA A 80 7.48 2.55 -3.24
CA ALA A 80 8.90 2.27 -3.22
C ALA A 80 9.55 3.59 -3.62
N GLY A 81 9.67 4.50 -2.66
CA GLY A 81 10.66 5.56 -2.75
C GLY A 81 12.04 4.93 -2.57
N LEU A 82 13.03 5.44 -3.30
CA LEU A 82 14.43 5.06 -3.13
C LEU A 82 14.80 5.29 -1.65
N PHE A 83 15.02 4.20 -0.91
CA PHE A 83 15.35 4.20 0.52
C PHE A 83 14.22 4.54 1.51
N ASP A 84 12.99 4.11 1.26
CA ASP A 84 11.88 4.22 2.23
C ASP A 84 12.19 3.61 3.63
N ASP A 85 13.20 2.73 3.74
CA ASP A 85 13.86 2.35 5.00
C ASP A 85 15.38 2.60 4.96
N CYS A 86 15.78 3.87 5.02
CA CYS A 86 17.18 4.29 5.14
C CYS A 86 17.91 3.68 6.35
N ALA A 87 17.19 3.29 7.41
CA ALA A 87 17.77 2.81 8.66
C ALA A 87 18.10 1.30 8.63
N GLY A 88 17.34 0.52 7.85
CA GLY A 88 17.58 -0.91 7.67
C GLY A 88 18.83 -1.22 6.84
N VAL A 89 19.16 -0.38 5.85
CA VAL A 89 20.25 -0.62 4.90
C VAL A 89 21.65 -0.74 5.55
N PRO A 90 22.06 0.15 6.49
CA PRO A 90 23.34 0.00 7.18
C PRO A 90 23.44 -1.27 8.03
N SER A 91 22.36 -1.64 8.73
CA SER A 91 22.30 -2.82 9.60
C SER A 91 22.38 -4.12 8.79
N LEU A 92 21.64 -4.18 7.68
CA LEU A 92 21.68 -5.30 6.73
C LEU A 92 23.07 -5.46 6.10
N ARG A 93 23.71 -4.34 5.74
CA ARG A 93 25.07 -4.34 5.19
C ARG A 93 26.09 -4.82 6.21
N ALA A 94 26.00 -4.35 7.46
CA ALA A 94 26.90 -4.79 8.53
C ALA A 94 26.78 -6.30 8.77
N ALA A 95 25.56 -6.86 8.65
CA ALA A 95 25.33 -8.29 8.80
C ALA A 95 25.83 -9.12 7.60
N LEU A 96 25.62 -8.66 6.36
CA LEU A 96 25.87 -9.46 5.15
C LEU A 96 27.28 -9.30 4.56
N VAL A 97 27.87 -8.10 4.61
CA VAL A 97 29.19 -7.82 3.99
C VAL A 97 30.31 -8.77 4.45
N PRO A 98 30.41 -9.17 5.74
CA PRO A 98 31.43 -10.12 6.17
C PRO A 98 31.38 -11.45 5.41
N TYR A 99 30.18 -11.95 5.11
CA TYR A 99 29.99 -13.20 4.38
C TYR A 99 30.17 -13.01 2.87
N LEU A 100 29.65 -11.92 2.31
CA LEU A 100 29.74 -11.64 0.87
C LEU A 100 31.18 -11.42 0.40
N ARG A 101 32.06 -10.86 1.25
CA ARG A 101 33.49 -10.65 0.94
C ARG A 101 34.27 -11.95 0.72
N SER A 102 33.82 -13.07 1.29
CA SER A 102 34.44 -14.37 1.07
C SER A 102 34.04 -15.03 -0.25
N CYS A 103 33.05 -14.46 -0.96
CA CYS A 103 32.56 -14.99 -2.22
C CYS A 103 33.08 -14.16 -3.41
N PRO A 104 33.74 -14.77 -4.40
CA PRO A 104 34.24 -14.05 -5.58
C PRO A 104 33.12 -13.49 -6.49
N LEU A 105 31.90 -14.04 -6.39
CA LEU A 105 30.72 -13.49 -7.08
C LEU A 105 29.44 -13.80 -6.26
N PRO A 106 29.02 -12.90 -5.35
CA PRO A 106 27.81 -13.11 -4.58
C PRO A 106 26.55 -12.99 -5.44
N LYS A 107 25.62 -13.94 -5.29
CA LYS A 107 24.28 -13.88 -5.87
C LYS A 107 23.28 -13.59 -4.75
N ILE A 108 22.59 -12.46 -4.85
CA ILE A 108 21.59 -12.02 -3.88
C ILE A 108 20.22 -12.14 -4.53
N TRP A 109 19.28 -12.76 -3.83
CA TRP A 109 17.88 -12.82 -4.21
C TRP A 109 17.08 -11.97 -3.23
N ILE A 110 16.36 -10.97 -3.76
CA ILE A 110 15.44 -10.14 -2.99
C ILE A 110 14.03 -10.64 -3.32
N ALA A 111 13.40 -11.33 -2.36
CA ALA A 111 12.02 -11.78 -2.51
C ALA A 111 11.07 -10.58 -2.39
N GLU A 112 10.03 -10.56 -3.22
CA GLU A 112 9.00 -9.51 -3.25
C GLU A 112 9.52 -8.09 -3.51
N SER A 113 10.47 -7.95 -4.43
CA SER A 113 10.90 -6.63 -4.89
C SER A 113 9.75 -5.91 -5.60
N THR A 114 9.45 -4.70 -5.12
CA THR A 114 8.39 -3.85 -5.66
C THR A 114 8.90 -2.75 -6.58
N SER A 115 10.23 -2.53 -6.64
CA SER A 115 10.90 -1.68 -7.63
C SER A 115 12.29 -2.23 -7.97
N ALA A 116 12.73 -2.08 -9.23
CA ALA A 116 14.11 -2.39 -9.65
C ALA A 116 15.17 -1.61 -8.85
N GLU A 117 14.74 -0.53 -8.21
CA GLU A 117 15.54 0.34 -7.36
C GLU A 117 15.97 -0.32 -6.03
N ASP A 118 15.26 -1.36 -5.57
CA ASP A 118 15.66 -2.19 -4.41
C ASP A 118 17.01 -2.89 -4.64
N CYS A 119 17.38 -3.09 -5.91
CA CYS A 119 18.63 -3.72 -6.34
C CYS A 119 19.78 -2.71 -6.51
N LEU A 120 19.50 -1.40 -6.57
CA LEU A 120 20.47 -0.35 -6.92
C LEU A 120 21.20 0.23 -5.70
N ARG A 121 21.79 -0.63 -4.86
CA ARG A 121 23.04 -0.38 -4.10
C ARG A 121 23.29 -1.52 -3.10
N TRP A 122 23.94 -2.56 -3.59
CA TRP A 122 24.72 -3.50 -2.78
C TRP A 122 26.21 -3.19 -2.96
#